data_AF-A0A968NDE7-F1
#
_entry.id   AF-A0A968NDE7-F1
#
_cell.length_a   1.000
_cell.length_b   1.000
_cell.length_c   1.000
_cell.angle_alpha   90.00
_cell.angle_beta   90.00
_cell.angle_gamma   90.00
#
_symmetry.space_group_name_H-M   'P 1'
#
loop_
_entity.id
_entity.type
_entity.pdbx_description
1 polymer ?
#
loop_
_entity_poly.entity_id
_entity_poly.type
_entity_poly.pdbx_seq_one_letter_code
_entity_poly.pdbx_strand_id
1 'polypeptide(L)'
;MTVDDILAASRRLTLADQSYLVAALAQQLALTLAAAPSPAAPAPAPPAPDSWAQLMQLVEDYGVRTGIGDLAHQHDHYLYGTAPRGVDE
;
A
#
# COMPACT_ATOMS: atom_id res chain seq x y z
N MET A 1 0.78 -36.38 3.26
CA MET A 1 -0.14 -35.23 3.11
C MET A 1 0.61 -34.13 2.40
N THR A 2 0.32 -33.95 1.12
CA THR A 2 0.93 -32.96 0.22
C THR A 2 0.08 -31.69 0.19
N VAL A 3 0.61 -30.59 -0.37
CA VAL A 3 -0.16 -29.35 -0.55
C VAL A 3 -1.40 -29.59 -1.40
N ASP A 4 -1.30 -30.46 -2.41
CA ASP A 4 -2.43 -30.90 -3.23
C ASP A 4 -3.50 -31.67 -2.43
N ASP A 5 -3.09 -32.50 -1.47
CA ASP A 5 -4.05 -33.21 -0.60
C ASP A 5 -4.86 -32.23 0.28
N ILE A 6 -4.22 -31.15 0.74
CA ILE A 6 -4.86 -30.10 1.54
C ILE A 6 -5.84 -29.28 0.69
N LEU A 7 -5.45 -28.95 -0.54
CA LEU A 7 -6.31 -28.23 -1.50
C LEU A 7 -7.48 -29.07 -1.98
N ALA A 8 -7.29 -30.39 -2.15
CA ALA A 8 -8.37 -31.30 -2.51
C ALA A 8 -9.37 -31.48 -1.35
N ALA A 9 -8.89 -31.52 -0.10
CA ALA A 9 -9.74 -31.59 1.08
C ALA A 9 -10.53 -30.28 1.31
N SER A 10 -9.92 -29.12 1.08
CA SER A 10 -10.59 -27.83 1.27
C SER A 10 -11.74 -27.59 0.29
N ARG A 11 -11.62 -28.12 -0.94
CA ARG A 11 -12.68 -28.07 -1.97
C ARG A 11 -13.91 -28.92 -1.64
N ARG A 12 -13.82 -29.83 -0.67
CA ARG A 12 -14.94 -30.69 -0.23
C ARG A 12 -15.70 -30.10 0.98
N LEU A 13 -15.23 -28.99 1.53
CA LEU A 13 -15.85 -28.30 2.65
C LEU A 13 -17.05 -27.47 2.20
N THR A 14 -18.10 -27.47 3.02
CA THR A 14 -19.30 -26.67 2.75
C THR A 14 -19.01 -25.17 2.89
N LEU A 15 -19.89 -24.31 2.37
CA LEU A 15 -19.72 -22.85 2.48
C LEU A 15 -19.62 -22.38 3.95
N ALA A 16 -20.34 -23.06 4.85
CA ALA A 16 -20.31 -22.79 6.29
C ALA A 16 -18.95 -23.15 6.91
N ASP A 17 -18.38 -24.30 6.53
CA ASP A 17 -17.06 -24.72 7.02
C ASP A 17 -15.94 -23.77 6.57
N GLN A 18 -16.04 -23.22 5.36
CA GLN A 18 -15.06 -22.25 4.86
C GLN A 18 -15.11 -20.93 5.64
N SER A 19 -16.31 -20.45 6.01
CA SER A 19 -16.44 -19.24 6.82
C SER A 19 -15.82 -19.37 8.21
N TYR A 20 -15.96 -20.55 8.83
CA TYR A 20 -15.36 -20.85 10.13
C TYR A 20 -13.83 -20.86 10.06
N LEU A 21 -13.25 -21.47 9.01
CA LEU A 21 -11.79 -21.48 8.80
C LEU A 21 -11.20 -20.09 8.58
N VAL A 22 -11.88 -19.24 7.80
CA VAL A 22 -11.44 -17.85 7.58
C VAL A 22 -11.48 -17.05 8.88
N ALA A 23 -12.55 -17.21 9.68
CA ALA A 23 -12.67 -16.53 10.98
C ALA A 23 -11.57 -16.97 11.97
N ALA A 24 -11.30 -18.28 12.04
CA ALA A 24 -10.24 -18.82 12.89
C ALA A 24 -8.86 -18.29 12.46
N LEU A 25 -8.56 -18.28 11.15
CA LEU A 25 -7.30 -17.78 10.63
C LEU A 25 -7.12 -16.28 10.91
N ALA A 26 -8.16 -15.48 10.74
CA ALA A 26 -8.14 -14.05 11.02
C ALA A 26 -7.85 -13.77 12.51
N GLN A 27 -8.48 -14.53 13.41
CA GLN A 27 -8.27 -14.39 14.85
C GLN A 27 -6.83 -14.76 15.24
N GLN A 28 -6.27 -15.80 14.63
CA GLN A 28 -4.91 -16.26 14.89
C GLN A 28 -3.85 -15.28 14.36
N LEU A 29 -4.11 -14.66 13.21
CA LEU A 29 -3.27 -13.59 12.67
C LEU A 29 -3.28 -12.35 13.58
N ALA A 30 -4.45 -11.97 14.10
CA ALA A 30 -4.59 -10.84 15.02
C ALA A 30 -3.81 -11.06 16.33
N LEU A 31 -3.91 -12.26 16.92
CA LEU A 31 -3.14 -12.65 18.11
C LEU A 31 -1.63 -12.61 17.86
N THR A 32 -1.19 -13.08 16.68
CA THR A 32 0.22 -13.07 16.30
C THR A 32 0.76 -11.65 16.12
N LEU A 33 -0.05 -10.75 15.55
CA LEU A 33 0.32 -9.34 15.37
C LEU A 33 0.34 -8.58 16.70
N ALA A 34 -0.60 -8.89 17.62
CA ALA A 34 -0.68 -8.29 18.94
C ALA A 34 0.44 -8.78 19.89
N ALA A 35 0.96 -9.99 19.68
CA ALA A 35 2.08 -10.55 20.44
C ALA A 35 3.45 -10.03 19.96
N ALA A 36 3.50 -9.23 18.90
CA ALA A 36 4.73 -8.55 18.51
C ALA A 36 5.21 -7.67 19.68
N PRO A 37 6.51 -7.74 20.06
CA PRO A 37 7.03 -6.88 21.09
C PRO A 37 6.81 -5.43 20.66
N SER A 38 6.06 -4.67 21.47
CA SER A 38 5.97 -3.22 21.31
C SER A 38 7.42 -2.70 21.28
N PRO A 39 7.86 -2.01 20.22
CA PRO A 39 9.18 -1.42 20.22
C PRO A 39 9.22 -0.46 21.40
N ALA A 40 10.05 -0.77 22.40
CA ALA A 40 10.34 0.13 23.50
C ALA A 40 10.62 1.51 22.90
N ALA A 41 9.93 2.54 23.42
CA ALA A 41 10.01 3.89 22.89
C ALA A 41 11.48 4.27 22.66
N PRO A 42 11.87 4.65 21.43
CA PRO A 42 13.24 5.03 21.15
C PRO A 42 13.61 6.23 22.03
N ALA A 43 14.83 6.21 22.57
CA ALA A 43 15.46 7.38 23.18
C ALA A 43 15.25 8.63 22.28
N PRO A 44 15.18 9.86 22.85
CA PRO A 44 14.94 11.05 22.04
C PRO A 44 15.95 11.09 20.89
N ALA A 45 15.43 10.94 19.68
CA ALA A 45 16.24 10.92 18.48
C ALA A 45 17.01 12.24 18.39
N PRO A 46 18.24 12.24 17.85
CA PRO A 46 18.90 13.49 17.44
C PRO A 46 17.93 14.29 16.57
N PRO A 47 18.03 15.64 16.54
CA PRO A 47 17.15 16.46 15.73
C PRO A 47 17.09 15.87 14.33
N ALA A 48 15.88 15.46 13.92
CA ALA A 48 15.70 14.81 12.65
C ALA A 48 16.27 15.74 11.57
N PRO A 49 17.14 15.24 10.68
CA PRO A 49 17.55 16.03 9.53
C PRO A 49 16.29 16.52 8.82
N ASP A 50 16.30 17.78 8.38
CA ASP A 50 15.13 18.44 7.81
C ASP A 50 14.57 17.56 6.68
N SER A 51 13.49 16.84 6.99
CA SER A 51 12.94 15.78 6.14
C SER A 51 12.45 16.35 4.83
N TRP A 52 12.10 17.63 4.85
CA TRP A 52 11.79 18.41 3.67
C TRP A 52 13.01 18.59 2.76
N ALA A 53 14.18 18.92 3.32
CA ALA A 53 15.41 19.07 2.55
C ALA A 53 15.82 17.74 1.87
N GLN A 54 15.67 16.61 2.58
CA GLN A 54 15.94 15.29 2.01
C GLN A 54 14.97 14.94 0.88
N LEU A 55 13.68 15.27 1.04
CA LEU A 55 12.69 15.08 -0.01
C LEU A 55 13.02 15.90 -1.26
N MET A 56 13.39 17.17 -1.10
CA MET A 56 13.76 18.04 -2.22
C MET A 56 14.98 17.53 -2.98
N GLN A 57 16.00 17.04 -2.27
CA GLN A 57 17.18 16.41 -2.90
C GLN A 57 16.81 15.16 -3.69
N LEU A 58 15.88 14.34 -3.17
CA LEU A 58 15.41 13.15 -3.88
C LEU A 58 14.65 13.53 -5.15
N VAL A 59 13.74 14.51 -5.08
CA VAL A 59 13.01 15.00 -6.24
C VAL A 59 13.97 15.50 -7.32
N GLU A 60 15.02 16.24 -6.93
CA GLU A 60 16.02 16.76 -7.87
C GLU A 60 16.88 15.65 -8.50
N ASP A 61 17.34 14.67 -7.72
CA ASP A 61 18.08 13.51 -8.25
C ASP A 61 17.24 12.72 -9.28
N TYR A 62 15.96 12.51 -8.97
CA TYR A 62 15.05 11.83 -9.89
C TYR A 62 14.79 12.65 -11.15
N GLY A 63 14.64 13.98 -11.04
CA GLY A 63 14.48 14.87 -12.19
C GLY A 63 15.68 14.79 -13.14
N VAL A 64 16.90 14.81 -12.60
CA VAL A 64 18.14 14.67 -13.36
C VAL A 64 18.25 13.30 -14.03
N ARG A 65 17.94 12.21 -13.30
CA ARG A 65 18.10 10.84 -13.80
C ARG A 65 17.06 10.42 -14.83
N THR A 66 15.83 10.90 -14.69
CA THR A 66 14.71 10.51 -15.57
C THR A 66 14.50 11.50 -16.71
N GLY A 67 15.07 12.71 -16.62
CA GLY A 67 14.79 13.81 -17.53
C GLY A 67 13.40 14.43 -17.36
N ILE A 68 12.63 13.98 -16.36
CA ILE A 68 11.30 14.51 -16.02
C ILE A 68 11.50 15.68 -15.06
N GLY A 69 11.78 16.85 -15.63
CA GLY A 69 12.16 18.07 -14.89
C GLY A 69 11.00 18.83 -14.24
N ASP A 70 9.75 18.46 -14.52
CA ASP A 70 8.56 19.06 -13.92
C ASP A 70 7.36 18.09 -13.98
N LEU A 71 6.93 17.58 -12.83
CA LEU A 71 5.72 16.76 -12.75
C LEU A 71 4.45 17.61 -12.85
N ALA A 72 4.50 18.91 -12.51
CA ALA A 72 3.33 19.80 -12.49
C ALA A 72 2.76 20.02 -13.90
N HIS A 73 3.61 20.02 -14.94
CA HIS A 73 3.19 20.09 -16.34
C HIS A 73 2.23 18.95 -16.76
N GLN A 74 2.32 17.78 -16.11
CA GLN A 74 1.38 16.67 -16.36
C GLN A 74 0.02 16.86 -15.68
N HIS A 75 -0.09 17.79 -14.72
CA HIS A 75 -1.28 18.02 -13.93
C HIS A 75 -2.13 19.22 -14.41
N ASP A 76 -1.65 20.01 -15.38
CA ASP A 76 -2.40 21.13 -15.98
C ASP A 76 -3.75 20.71 -16.58
N HIS A 77 -3.91 19.42 -16.93
CA HIS A 77 -5.16 18.87 -17.42
C HIS A 77 -6.31 18.93 -16.39
N TYR A 78 -6.00 19.01 -15.10
CA TYR A 78 -7.01 19.10 -14.02
C TYR A 78 -7.46 20.54 -13.72
N LEU A 79 -6.68 21.56 -14.14
CA LEU A 79 -7.03 22.97 -13.92
C LEU A 79 -7.99 23.50 -14.98
N TYR A 80 -7.89 23.02 -16.21
CA TYR A 80 -8.73 23.46 -17.33
C TYR A 80 -9.58 22.32 -17.86
N GLY A 81 -10.26 21.61 -16.93
CA GLY A 81 -11.16 20.51 -17.23
C GLY A 81 -11.80 20.72 -18.58
N THR A 82 -11.34 19.97 -19.58
CA THR A 82 -11.96 20.05 -20.90
C THR A 82 -13.38 19.60 -20.66
N ALA A 83 -14.30 20.57 -20.64
CA ALA A 83 -15.72 20.28 -20.70
C ALA A 83 -15.87 19.25 -21.84
N PRO A 84 -16.59 18.13 -21.62
CA PRO A 84 -16.96 17.31 -22.76
C PRO A 84 -17.61 18.27 -23.75
N ARG A 85 -17.08 18.31 -24.97
CA ARG A 85 -17.68 19.09 -26.05
C ARG A 85 -19.08 18.53 -26.27
N GLY A 86 -20.06 19.09 -25.56
CA GLY A 86 -21.38 19.25 -26.09
C GLY A 86 -21.25 20.25 -27.23
N VAL A 87 -21.13 19.73 -28.45
CA VAL A 87 -21.43 20.47 -29.66
C VAL A 87 -22.15 19.49 -30.59
N ASP A 88 -23.46 19.65 -30.60
CA ASP A 88 -24.44 19.47 -31.67
C ASP A 88 -24.23 18.37 -32.72
N GLU A 89 -25.15 17.38 -32.75
CA GLU A 89 -26.11 17.12 -33.85
C GLU A 89 -27.22 16.16 -33.41
#